data_AF-A0AAE0XEY4-F1
#
_entry.id   AF-A0AAE0XEY4-F1
#
_cell.length_a   1.000
_cell.length_b   1.000
_cell.length_c   1.000
_cell.angle_alpha   90.00
_cell.angle_beta   90.00
_cell.angle_gamma   90.00
#
_symmetry.space_group_name_H-M   'P 1'
#
loop_
_entity.id
_entity.type
_entity.pdbx_description
1 polymer ?
#
loop_
_entity_poly.entity_id
_entity_poly.type
_entity_poly.pdbx_seq_one_letter_code
_entity_poly.pdbx_strand_id
1 'polypeptide(L)'
;MFASAKRAERDGGDHRRASSSSLLPIVSHNTTHNHSASSRLPHSSTTPSRHITCALPTRRAGAFVLFPSCLMAALVWLLIHLFFASASGGSTSAIPASSSSLADLALEKVLADSAQIFGLFPAPPSSQKKPPNKTSDRANWMSNLPDATPLTRLNIPGTHDSATWNFSRATQASIPYDADADVVADPAIYRCQRASIAAALGAGVRFFDLRYGLDPATRRGLVFFHREALLSAQANVEGVLFAFYAWLAAHPSEVVLLSFQYEGAKGRASPDDAPVAHALLVAALTGPAARMFIHQGRDVLPLLGDARGRVVLVRRFEGDGEGELQVPGIQLPPSRWPDNGRSFAIVYNEPRNLSAYVEDYYEPNDLPASLAQNVTANIEAKMQAVEAHLHMAAAADGDAGGGNGESLFITFASAEHTSNELPLTPEIMALGNGSEITPGGGVNVRLAEVLRGEGLRGRRVGIV
;
A
#
# COMPACT_ATOMS: atom_id res chain seq x y z
N MET A 1 28.33 -43.78 10.87
CA MET A 1 29.69 -43.15 10.88
C MET A 1 29.45 -41.66 10.75
N PHE A 2 29.73 -40.75 11.67
CA PHE A 2 30.59 -40.71 12.86
C PHE A 2 29.81 -40.09 14.04
N ALA A 3 30.29 -40.37 15.26
CA ALA A 3 29.70 -39.98 16.54
C ALA A 3 30.60 -39.01 17.31
N SER A 4 30.04 -38.50 18.42
CA SER A 4 30.67 -37.84 19.59
C SER A 4 30.99 -36.34 19.46
N ALA A 5 30.83 -35.50 20.51
CA ALA A 5 30.89 -35.78 21.94
C ALA A 5 30.01 -34.85 22.82
N LYS A 6 29.55 -35.42 23.93
CA LYS A 6 29.03 -34.76 25.14
C LYS A 6 30.15 -34.12 25.96
N ARG A 7 29.85 -33.06 26.70
CA ARG A 7 30.48 -32.80 28.02
C ARG A 7 29.41 -32.35 29.00
N ALA A 8 29.40 -33.00 30.16
CA ALA A 8 28.57 -32.73 31.32
C ALA A 8 29.46 -32.17 32.42
N GLU A 9 28.93 -31.28 33.24
CA GLU A 9 29.43 -31.02 34.59
C GLU A 9 28.22 -30.93 35.53
N ARG A 10 28.32 -31.69 36.63
CA ARG A 10 27.42 -31.74 37.79
C ARG A 10 28.15 -31.07 38.94
N ASP A 11 27.39 -30.38 39.78
CA ASP A 11 27.42 -30.41 41.26
C ASP A 11 26.05 -29.85 41.69
N GLY A 12 25.19 -30.51 42.47
CA GLY A 12 25.40 -30.96 43.85
C GLY A 12 25.00 -29.79 44.77
N GLY A 13 23.99 -29.79 45.64
CA GLY A 13 22.99 -30.75 46.10
C GLY A 13 22.22 -30.07 47.27
N ASP A 14 21.22 -30.79 47.78
CA ASP A 14 20.61 -30.71 49.12
C ASP A 14 19.18 -30.11 49.28
N HIS A 15 18.22 -31.06 49.40
CA HIS A 15 17.16 -31.25 50.41
C HIS A 15 16.68 -30.05 51.26
N ARG A 16 15.41 -29.89 51.71
CA ARG A 16 14.26 -30.80 51.97
C ARG A 16 13.07 -29.92 52.43
N ARG A 17 11.83 -30.37 52.15
CA ARG A 17 10.59 -30.36 53.01
C ARG A 17 10.15 -29.05 53.72
N ALA A 18 8.87 -28.67 53.86
CA ALA A 18 7.57 -29.30 53.66
C ALA A 18 6.43 -28.25 53.76
N SER A 19 5.25 -28.60 53.22
CA SER A 19 3.85 -28.34 53.66
C SER A 19 3.61 -27.44 54.89
N SER A 20 2.57 -26.61 55.04
CA SER A 20 1.16 -26.75 54.67
C SER A 20 0.34 -25.48 55.03
N SER A 21 -0.71 -25.20 54.24
CA SER A 21 -2.07 -24.82 54.64
C SER A 21 -2.38 -23.59 55.54
N SER A 22 -3.21 -22.70 54.95
CA SER A 22 -4.58 -22.32 55.38
C SER A 22 -4.87 -21.13 56.32
N LEU A 23 -5.88 -20.36 55.86
CA LEU A 23 -6.94 -19.62 56.59
C LEU A 23 -6.77 -18.11 56.92
N LEU A 24 -7.62 -17.33 56.22
CA LEU A 24 -8.30 -16.06 56.55
C LEU A 24 -9.10 -16.11 57.89
N PRO A 25 -9.80 -15.04 58.42
CA PRO A 25 -9.91 -13.60 58.04
C PRO A 25 -10.10 -12.54 59.21
N ILE A 26 -10.46 -11.29 58.84
CA ILE A 26 -11.33 -10.23 59.46
C ILE A 26 -10.84 -9.18 60.51
N VAL A 27 -11.29 -7.93 60.28
CA VAL A 27 -11.66 -6.75 61.17
C VAL A 27 -10.51 -5.77 61.50
N SER A 28 -10.43 -4.55 60.93
CA SER A 28 -11.17 -3.27 61.11
C SER A 28 -10.87 -2.48 62.40
N HIS A 29 -10.29 -1.27 62.28
CA HIS A 29 -10.96 0.02 62.57
C HIS A 29 -10.04 1.25 62.38
N ASN A 30 -10.61 2.28 61.73
CA ASN A 30 -10.64 3.73 62.04
C ASN A 30 -9.43 4.41 62.75
N THR A 31 -8.98 5.62 62.41
CA THR A 31 -9.74 6.90 62.42
C THR A 31 -8.96 8.07 61.76
N THR A 32 -9.67 8.97 61.05
CA THR A 32 -9.59 10.47 61.01
C THR A 32 -8.23 11.20 60.84
N HIS A 33 -8.04 12.35 60.16
CA HIS A 33 -8.86 13.56 59.94
C HIS A 33 -8.23 14.45 58.83
N ASN A 34 -9.09 14.99 57.96
CA ASN A 34 -9.18 16.33 57.33
C ASN A 34 -7.99 17.31 57.11
N HIS A 35 -7.93 17.77 55.85
CA HIS A 35 -7.88 19.16 55.31
C HIS A 35 -6.82 20.17 55.78
N SER A 36 -6.04 20.72 54.83
CA SER A 36 -6.36 22.01 54.18
C SER A 36 -5.26 22.47 53.21
N ALA A 37 -5.70 23.25 52.22
CA ALA A 37 -4.92 23.81 51.11
C ALA A 37 -4.28 25.17 51.46
N SER A 38 -3.30 25.62 50.68
CA SER A 38 -3.39 26.86 49.86
C SER A 38 -2.03 27.38 49.37
N SER A 39 -2.11 27.99 48.18
CA SER A 39 -1.15 28.75 47.36
C SER A 39 -0.37 29.90 48.01
N ARG A 40 0.79 30.28 47.41
CA ARG A 40 1.18 31.66 47.01
C ARG A 40 2.58 31.74 46.34
N LEU A 41 2.70 32.58 45.30
CA LEU A 41 3.90 33.20 44.67
C LEU A 41 4.14 34.61 45.29
N PRO A 42 5.09 35.50 44.86
CA PRO A 42 6.40 35.39 44.13
C PRO A 42 7.54 36.24 44.79
N HIS A 43 8.77 36.27 44.22
CA HIS A 43 9.66 37.47 44.21
C HIS A 43 10.82 37.43 43.16
N SER A 44 11.06 38.62 42.59
CA SER A 44 12.15 39.24 41.78
C SER A 44 13.61 38.83 42.08
N SER A 45 14.68 39.13 41.32
CA SER A 45 15.02 39.79 40.03
C SER A 45 16.54 39.65 39.84
N THR A 46 17.07 39.69 38.60
CA THR A 46 18.21 40.54 38.15
C THR A 46 18.70 40.12 36.75
N THR A 47 18.82 41.13 35.87
CA THR A 47 19.37 41.09 34.50
C THR A 47 20.89 41.29 34.50
N PRO A 48 21.56 41.03 33.36
CA PRO A 48 22.17 42.19 32.69
C PRO A 48 21.93 42.24 31.17
N SER A 49 21.82 43.49 30.71
CA SER A 49 21.67 43.95 29.33
C SER A 49 22.94 43.77 28.50
N ARG A 50 22.80 43.36 27.23
CA ARG A 50 23.75 43.73 26.16
C ARG A 50 23.01 44.04 24.85
N HIS A 51 23.39 45.18 24.31
CA HIS A 51 22.91 45.90 23.14
C HIS A 51 22.76 45.05 21.87
N ILE A 52 21.59 45.17 21.21
CA ILE A 52 21.41 44.82 19.79
C ILE A 52 21.70 46.09 18.99
N THR A 53 22.81 46.06 18.24
CA THR A 53 23.10 47.05 17.20
C THR A 53 22.51 46.55 15.88
N CYS A 54 21.69 47.41 15.27
CA CYS A 54 21.11 47.21 13.95
C CYS A 54 22.21 47.41 12.89
N ALA A 55 22.45 46.40 12.07
CA ALA A 55 23.27 46.50 10.87
C ALA A 55 22.65 45.64 9.75
N LEU A 56 22.08 46.31 8.75
CA LEU A 56 21.70 45.71 7.47
C LEU A 56 22.96 45.26 6.72
N PRO A 57 23.00 44.03 6.16
CA PRO A 57 23.92 43.72 5.09
C PRO A 57 23.29 44.06 3.73
N THR A 58 24.08 44.80 2.97
CA THR A 58 23.86 45.27 1.61
C THR A 58 23.76 44.12 0.60
N ARG A 59 22.82 44.26 -0.34
CA ARG A 59 22.67 43.37 -1.50
C ARG A 59 23.94 43.38 -2.36
N ARG A 60 24.57 42.22 -2.54
CA ARG A 60 25.42 41.94 -3.71
C ARG A 60 24.56 41.23 -4.76
N ALA A 61 24.52 41.81 -5.96
CA ALA A 61 23.95 41.19 -7.14
C ALA A 61 24.79 39.96 -7.52
N GLY A 62 24.23 38.77 -7.30
CA GLY A 62 24.75 37.50 -7.83
C GLY A 62 23.93 37.10 -9.05
N ALA A 63 24.63 36.77 -10.14
CA ALA A 63 24.04 36.39 -11.42
C ALA A 63 23.03 35.25 -11.29
N PHE A 64 21.84 35.43 -11.88
CA PHE A 64 20.89 34.35 -12.12
C PHE A 64 21.51 33.37 -13.12
N VAL A 65 21.94 32.21 -12.65
CA VAL A 65 22.14 31.04 -13.51
C VAL A 65 20.75 30.50 -13.82
N LEU A 66 20.27 30.74 -15.03
CA LEU A 66 19.05 30.12 -15.55
C LEU A 66 19.30 28.61 -15.69
N PHE A 67 18.55 27.81 -14.93
CA PHE A 67 18.53 26.37 -15.07
C PHE A 67 17.87 25.95 -16.41
N PRO A 68 18.35 24.89 -17.09
CA PRO A 68 17.86 24.48 -18.42
C PRO A 68 16.38 24.06 -18.46
N SER A 69 15.78 23.80 -17.30
CA SER A 69 14.42 23.28 -17.14
C SER A 69 13.31 24.34 -17.31
N CYS A 70 13.59 25.63 -17.07
CA CYS A 70 12.58 26.70 -17.24
C CYS A 70 12.48 27.21 -18.68
N LEU A 71 13.55 27.10 -19.48
CA LEU A 71 13.55 27.54 -20.88
C LEU A 71 12.72 26.58 -21.76
N MET A 72 12.76 25.27 -21.46
CA MET A 72 11.98 24.24 -22.17
C MET A 72 10.47 24.40 -21.94
N ALA A 73 10.04 24.75 -20.73
CA ALA A 73 8.62 24.96 -20.43
C ALA A 73 8.04 26.20 -21.16
N ALA A 74 8.82 27.28 -21.28
CA ALA A 74 8.42 28.49 -22.01
C ALA A 74 8.38 28.26 -23.54
N LEU A 75 9.31 27.46 -24.08
CA LEU A 75 9.34 27.09 -25.50
C LEU A 75 8.18 26.17 -25.89
N VAL A 76 7.80 25.22 -25.03
CA VAL A 76 6.64 24.35 -25.24
C VAL A 76 5.34 25.16 -25.23
N TRP A 77 5.22 26.17 -24.36
CA TRP A 77 4.05 27.04 -24.32
C TRP A 77 3.93 27.95 -25.57
N LEU A 78 5.05 28.47 -26.09
CA LEU A 78 5.07 29.30 -27.30
C LEU A 78 4.72 28.49 -28.56
N LEU A 79 5.13 27.23 -28.64
CA LEU A 79 4.87 26.33 -29.77
C LEU A 79 3.41 25.86 -29.84
N ILE A 80 2.76 25.68 -28.68
CA ILE A 80 1.32 25.34 -28.62
C ILE A 80 0.46 26.51 -29.12
N HIS A 81 0.86 27.77 -28.86
CA HIS A 81 0.13 28.93 -29.36
C HIS A 81 0.32 29.20 -30.86
N LEU A 82 1.48 28.87 -31.43
CA LEU A 82 1.70 28.97 -32.88
C LEU A 82 0.95 27.90 -33.69
N PHE A 83 0.63 26.74 -33.08
CA PHE A 83 -0.13 25.67 -33.72
C PHE A 83 -1.62 26.01 -33.94
N PHE A 84 -2.19 26.93 -33.15
CA PHE A 84 -3.59 27.36 -33.31
C PHE A 84 -3.80 28.52 -34.30
N ALA A 85 -2.74 29.05 -34.91
CA ALA A 85 -2.81 30.23 -35.78
C ALA A 85 -2.63 29.95 -37.29
N SER A 86 -2.59 28.70 -37.74
CA SER A 86 -2.49 28.40 -39.18
C SER A 86 -3.33 27.20 -39.58
N ALA A 87 -4.62 27.45 -39.76
CA ALA A 87 -5.49 26.61 -40.56
C ALA A 87 -6.05 27.44 -41.73
N SER A 88 -5.32 27.46 -42.84
CA SER A 88 -5.93 27.72 -44.16
C SER A 88 -5.07 27.17 -45.29
N GLY A 89 -5.63 26.19 -46.01
CA GLY A 89 -5.44 25.94 -47.44
C GLY A 89 -4.22 25.14 -47.90
N GLY A 90 -4.44 23.93 -48.43
CA GLY A 90 -3.51 23.29 -49.37
C GLY A 90 -3.52 21.76 -49.35
N SER A 91 -4.23 21.14 -50.29
CA SER A 91 -4.28 19.70 -50.52
C SER A 91 -3.02 19.16 -51.23
N THR A 92 -2.34 18.19 -50.63
CA THR A 92 -1.47 17.22 -51.33
C THR A 92 -1.54 15.85 -50.66
N SER A 93 -1.52 14.79 -51.48
CA SER A 93 -1.77 13.39 -51.11
C SER A 93 -0.86 12.86 -50.00
N ALA A 94 -1.49 12.11 -49.10
CA ALA A 94 -0.93 11.50 -47.92
C ALA A 94 0.02 10.32 -48.20
N ILE A 95 1.13 10.29 -47.47
CA ILE A 95 1.78 9.07 -46.99
C ILE A 95 1.57 9.09 -45.48
N PRO A 96 0.87 8.12 -44.84
CA PRO A 96 0.77 8.11 -43.39
C PRO A 96 2.03 7.47 -42.82
N ALA A 97 3.13 8.22 -42.77
CA ALA A 97 4.18 7.94 -41.81
C ALA A 97 3.73 8.59 -40.50
N SER A 98 3.07 7.82 -39.64
CA SER A 98 2.81 8.22 -38.26
C SER A 98 4.14 8.34 -37.53
N SER A 99 4.84 9.47 -37.66
CA SER A 99 6.00 9.76 -36.84
C SER A 99 5.52 10.01 -35.41
N SER A 100 5.84 9.11 -34.48
CA SER A 100 5.58 9.31 -33.06
C SER A 100 6.18 10.64 -32.60
N SER A 101 5.40 11.42 -31.85
CA SER A 101 5.89 12.68 -31.29
C SER A 101 6.95 12.43 -30.21
N LEU A 102 7.71 13.46 -29.83
CA LEU A 102 8.63 13.35 -28.69
C LEU A 102 7.88 12.98 -27.39
N ALA A 103 6.64 13.44 -27.23
CA ALA A 103 5.81 13.10 -26.09
C ALA A 103 5.43 11.60 -26.10
N ASP A 104 5.11 11.06 -27.26
CA ASP A 104 4.80 9.63 -27.41
C ASP A 104 6.02 8.77 -27.10
N LEU A 105 7.19 9.11 -27.63
CA LEU A 105 8.45 8.41 -27.35
C LEU A 105 8.85 8.51 -25.87
N ALA A 106 8.61 9.66 -25.24
CA ALA A 106 8.87 9.84 -23.81
C ALA A 106 7.93 8.96 -22.97
N LEU A 107 6.64 8.90 -23.31
CA LEU A 107 5.68 8.01 -22.66
C LEU A 107 6.09 6.55 -22.87
N GLU A 108 6.38 6.12 -24.09
CA GLU A 108 6.84 4.77 -24.40
C GLU A 108 8.05 4.37 -23.55
N LYS A 109 9.04 5.27 -23.38
CA LYS A 109 10.19 5.05 -22.51
C LYS A 109 9.79 4.87 -21.04
N VAL A 110 8.93 5.74 -20.53
CA VAL A 110 8.42 5.67 -19.13
C VAL A 110 7.66 4.36 -18.89
N LEU A 111 6.84 3.93 -19.85
CA LEU A 111 6.11 2.67 -19.76
C LEU A 111 7.04 1.44 -19.87
N ALA A 112 8.08 1.52 -20.70
CA ALA A 112 9.10 0.48 -20.79
C ALA A 112 9.91 0.36 -19.49
N ASP A 113 10.30 1.48 -18.89
CA ASP A 113 11.05 1.51 -17.62
C ASP A 113 10.23 0.98 -16.45
N SER A 114 8.92 1.19 -16.45
CA SER A 114 8.03 0.69 -15.39
C SER A 114 7.68 -0.80 -15.54
N ALA A 115 8.01 -1.44 -16.67
CA ALA A 115 7.55 -2.78 -17.00
C ALA A 115 7.97 -3.87 -15.99
N GLN A 116 9.08 -3.72 -15.26
CA GLN A 116 9.47 -4.68 -14.22
C GLN A 116 8.49 -4.73 -13.04
N ILE A 117 7.75 -3.64 -12.80
CA ILE A 117 6.76 -3.52 -11.72
C ILE A 117 5.34 -3.55 -12.28
N PHE A 118 5.06 -2.77 -13.31
CA PHE A 118 3.73 -2.69 -13.92
C PHE A 118 3.42 -3.90 -14.82
N GLY A 119 4.43 -4.49 -15.44
CA GLY A 119 4.28 -5.42 -16.55
C GLY A 119 4.19 -4.71 -17.90
N LEU A 120 4.34 -5.47 -18.98
CA LEU A 120 4.16 -4.95 -20.32
C LEU A 120 2.69 -4.60 -20.55
N PHE A 121 2.45 -3.46 -21.20
CA PHE A 121 1.11 -3.15 -21.70
C PHE A 121 0.68 -4.24 -22.66
N PRO A 122 -0.54 -4.81 -22.51
CA PRO A 122 -1.06 -5.69 -23.53
C PRO A 122 -1.10 -4.89 -24.84
N ALA A 123 -0.54 -5.47 -25.90
CA ALA A 123 -0.57 -4.85 -27.22
C ALA A 123 -2.03 -4.52 -27.58
N PRO A 124 -2.30 -3.39 -28.26
CA PRO A 124 -3.65 -2.98 -28.61
C PRO A 124 -4.38 -4.13 -29.33
N PRO A 125 -5.72 -4.23 -29.21
CA PRO A 125 -6.49 -5.35 -29.76
C PRO A 125 -6.21 -5.65 -31.24
N SER A 126 -5.83 -4.63 -32.01
CA SER A 126 -5.39 -4.73 -33.42
C SER A 126 -4.15 -5.62 -33.66
N SER A 127 -3.38 -5.91 -32.61
CA SER A 127 -2.16 -6.72 -32.63
C SER A 127 -2.39 -8.18 -32.23
N GLN A 128 -3.59 -8.51 -31.74
CA GLN A 128 -3.92 -9.86 -31.28
C GLN A 128 -4.41 -10.69 -32.47
N LYS A 129 -3.61 -11.66 -32.91
CA LYS A 129 -3.91 -12.57 -34.05
C LYS A 129 -5.10 -13.52 -33.82
N LYS A 130 -5.85 -13.38 -32.73
CA LYS A 130 -6.99 -14.23 -32.41
C LYS A 130 -8.07 -13.38 -31.72
N PRO A 131 -9.33 -13.36 -32.18
CA PRO A 131 -10.39 -12.70 -31.44
C PRO A 131 -10.50 -13.37 -30.07
N PRO A 132 -10.54 -12.61 -28.96
CA PRO A 132 -10.81 -13.20 -27.67
C PRO A 132 -12.16 -13.89 -27.75
N ASN A 133 -12.22 -15.11 -27.21
CA ASN A 133 -13.46 -15.86 -27.04
C ASN A 133 -14.47 -14.95 -26.30
N LYS A 134 -15.77 -15.19 -26.45
CA LYS A 134 -16.88 -14.39 -25.87
C LYS A 134 -16.97 -14.48 -24.32
N THR A 135 -15.82 -14.56 -23.65
CA THR A 135 -15.62 -14.44 -22.21
C THR A 135 -15.81 -12.98 -21.81
N SER A 136 -16.54 -12.73 -20.73
CA SER A 136 -16.78 -11.39 -20.16
C SER A 136 -15.53 -10.52 -20.24
N ASP A 137 -15.68 -9.28 -20.70
CA ASP A 137 -14.61 -8.30 -20.70
C ASP A 137 -14.30 -7.87 -19.25
N ARG A 138 -13.53 -8.71 -18.54
CA ARG A 138 -13.09 -8.47 -17.16
C ARG A 138 -12.21 -7.23 -17.06
N ALA A 139 -11.61 -6.77 -18.17
CA ALA A 139 -10.84 -5.55 -18.19
C ALA A 139 -11.74 -4.30 -18.10
N ASN A 140 -13.03 -4.40 -18.43
CA ASN A 140 -14.00 -3.31 -18.39
C ASN A 140 -15.26 -3.65 -17.57
N TRP A 141 -15.13 -4.42 -16.49
CA TRP A 141 -16.30 -4.93 -15.77
C TRP A 141 -17.15 -3.82 -15.12
N MET A 142 -16.54 -2.70 -14.71
CA MET A 142 -17.25 -1.57 -14.12
C MET A 142 -18.11 -0.80 -15.14
N SER A 143 -17.94 -1.02 -16.45
CA SER A 143 -18.77 -0.42 -17.50
C SER A 143 -20.25 -0.82 -17.40
N ASN A 144 -20.54 -1.95 -16.76
CA ASN A 144 -21.90 -2.50 -16.63
C ASN A 144 -22.63 -1.99 -15.38
N LEU A 145 -21.99 -1.15 -14.59
CA LEU A 145 -22.53 -0.64 -13.33
C LEU A 145 -23.05 0.79 -13.49
N PRO A 146 -24.13 1.17 -12.79
CA PRO A 146 -24.62 2.55 -12.79
C PRO A 146 -23.61 3.55 -12.21
N ASP A 147 -23.57 4.75 -12.77
CA ASP A 147 -22.71 5.84 -12.29
C ASP A 147 -23.01 6.25 -10.84
N ALA A 148 -24.26 6.11 -10.42
CA ALA A 148 -24.71 6.41 -9.06
C ALA A 148 -24.28 5.38 -8.01
N THR A 149 -23.61 4.28 -8.40
CA THR A 149 -23.14 3.28 -7.44
C THR A 149 -21.98 3.83 -6.60
N PRO A 150 -22.10 3.89 -5.26
CA PRO A 150 -20.99 4.29 -4.40
C PRO A 150 -19.84 3.28 -4.50
N LEU A 151 -18.59 3.74 -4.59
CA LEU A 151 -17.44 2.81 -4.65
C LEU A 151 -17.35 1.91 -3.42
N THR A 152 -17.81 2.38 -2.26
CA THR A 152 -17.83 1.59 -1.02
C THR A 152 -18.79 0.40 -1.11
N ARG A 153 -19.79 0.43 -1.98
CA ARG A 153 -20.77 -0.65 -2.22
C ARG A 153 -20.26 -1.72 -3.19
N LEU A 154 -19.11 -1.50 -3.83
CA LEU A 154 -18.55 -2.47 -4.78
C LEU A 154 -17.77 -3.56 -4.06
N ASN A 155 -17.82 -4.76 -4.63
CA ASN A 155 -16.88 -5.83 -4.33
C ASN A 155 -15.69 -5.67 -5.26
N ILE A 156 -14.55 -5.28 -4.72
CA ILE A 156 -13.37 -4.90 -5.49
C ILE A 156 -12.25 -5.92 -5.21
N PRO A 157 -11.84 -6.74 -6.19
CA PRO A 157 -10.67 -7.59 -6.03
C PRO A 157 -9.40 -6.73 -5.99
N GLY A 158 -8.52 -7.06 -5.05
CA GLY A 158 -7.24 -6.40 -4.81
C GLY A 158 -6.02 -7.31 -4.94
N THR A 159 -4.84 -6.70 -4.93
CA THR A 159 -3.55 -7.41 -4.79
C THR A 159 -2.72 -6.82 -3.65
N HIS A 160 -2.26 -7.70 -2.75
CA HIS A 160 -1.27 -7.40 -1.71
C HIS A 160 0.14 -7.32 -2.32
N ASP A 161 0.92 -6.30 -1.93
CA ASP A 161 2.30 -6.09 -2.44
C ASP A 161 2.40 -6.27 -3.96
N SER A 162 1.59 -5.48 -4.67
CA SER A 162 1.31 -5.64 -6.11
C SER A 162 2.58 -5.59 -6.99
N ALA A 163 3.60 -4.90 -6.50
CA ALA A 163 4.87 -4.68 -7.17
C ALA A 163 5.81 -5.91 -7.18
N THR A 164 5.48 -6.98 -6.44
CA THR A 164 6.38 -8.11 -6.22
C THR A 164 6.37 -9.17 -7.32
N TRP A 165 5.54 -9.01 -8.37
CA TRP A 165 5.27 -10.09 -9.33
C TRP A 165 6.51 -10.64 -10.04
N ASN A 166 7.49 -9.76 -10.31
CA ASN A 166 8.72 -10.09 -11.00
C ASN A 166 9.89 -10.34 -10.04
N PHE A 167 9.66 -10.38 -8.72
CA PHE A 167 10.74 -10.55 -7.75
C PHE A 167 11.17 -12.02 -7.68
N SER A 168 12.12 -12.38 -8.54
CA SER A 168 12.70 -13.71 -8.66
C SER A 168 14.16 -13.71 -8.19
N ARG A 169 14.77 -14.88 -8.07
CA ARG A 169 16.22 -15.00 -7.79
C ARG A 169 17.07 -14.26 -8.83
N ALA A 170 16.66 -14.28 -10.11
CA ALA A 170 17.35 -13.55 -11.16
C ALA A 170 17.20 -12.03 -11.00
N THR A 171 16.01 -11.55 -10.65
CA THR A 171 15.74 -10.13 -10.40
C THR A 171 16.53 -9.64 -9.19
N GLN A 172 16.46 -10.37 -8.07
CA GLN A 172 17.23 -10.09 -6.87
C GLN A 172 18.74 -10.02 -7.17
N ALA A 173 19.27 -10.96 -7.95
CA ALA A 173 20.69 -10.96 -8.36
C ALA A 173 21.06 -9.84 -9.35
N SER A 174 20.10 -9.29 -10.10
CA SER A 174 20.34 -8.18 -11.03
C SER A 174 20.35 -6.81 -10.36
N ILE A 175 19.84 -6.72 -9.13
CA ILE A 175 19.79 -5.50 -8.36
C ILE A 175 21.12 -5.35 -7.62
N PRO A 176 21.85 -4.23 -7.78
CA PRO A 176 23.09 -4.03 -7.06
C PRO A 176 22.80 -4.04 -5.55
N TYR A 177 23.31 -5.06 -4.89
CA TYR A 177 23.18 -5.32 -3.46
C TYR A 177 24.43 -4.82 -2.75
N ASP A 178 24.27 -4.21 -1.58
CA ASP A 178 25.37 -3.94 -0.67
C ASP A 178 25.56 -5.18 0.20
N ALA A 179 26.60 -5.95 -0.10
CA ALA A 179 26.86 -7.24 0.56
C ALA A 179 27.08 -7.10 2.08
N ASP A 180 27.41 -5.90 2.57
CA ASP A 180 27.64 -5.63 4.00
C ASP A 180 26.38 -5.17 4.74
N ALA A 181 25.36 -4.67 4.03
CA ALA A 181 24.14 -4.11 4.63
C ALA A 181 22.91 -5.02 4.50
N ASP A 182 22.94 -6.01 3.60
CA ASP A 182 21.72 -6.63 3.16
C ASP A 182 21.58 -8.12 3.50
N VAL A 183 20.47 -8.48 4.12
CA VAL A 183 20.05 -9.88 4.25
C VAL A 183 19.50 -10.35 2.89
N VAL A 184 20.14 -11.37 2.31
CA VAL A 184 19.64 -12.05 1.11
C VAL A 184 18.79 -13.24 1.54
N ALA A 185 17.52 -13.01 1.86
CA ALA A 185 16.58 -14.11 2.05
C ALA A 185 16.08 -14.66 0.71
N ASP A 186 15.47 -15.84 0.74
CA ASP A 186 14.89 -16.45 -0.46
C ASP A 186 13.80 -15.50 -1.05
N PRO A 187 13.84 -15.16 -2.35
CA PRO A 187 12.85 -14.27 -2.96
C PRO A 187 11.39 -14.72 -2.76
N ALA A 188 11.16 -16.01 -2.50
CA ALA A 188 9.84 -16.54 -2.19
C ALA A 188 9.21 -15.95 -0.92
N ILE A 189 10.00 -15.43 0.03
CA ILE A 189 9.44 -14.79 1.23
C ILE A 189 8.83 -13.41 0.94
N TYR A 190 9.34 -12.72 -0.10
CA TYR A 190 8.87 -11.39 -0.49
C TYR A 190 7.88 -11.43 -1.65
N ARG A 191 7.81 -12.52 -2.41
CA ARG A 191 6.97 -12.56 -3.62
C ARG A 191 5.52 -12.87 -3.27
N CYS A 192 4.63 -11.89 -3.45
CA CYS A 192 3.19 -12.05 -3.22
C CYS A 192 2.39 -12.26 -4.51
N GLN A 193 2.94 -11.89 -5.65
CA GLN A 193 2.25 -11.94 -6.94
C GLN A 193 2.97 -12.82 -7.97
N ARG A 194 2.18 -13.44 -8.87
CA ARG A 194 2.68 -14.11 -10.08
C ARG A 194 2.31 -13.34 -11.36
N ALA A 195 1.19 -12.62 -11.33
CA ALA A 195 0.72 -11.79 -12.43
C ALA A 195 1.23 -10.36 -12.23
N SER A 196 1.62 -9.69 -13.32
CA SER A 196 1.91 -8.27 -13.30
C SER A 196 0.68 -7.43 -13.00
N ILE A 197 0.87 -6.17 -12.62
CA ILE A 197 -0.21 -5.20 -12.44
C ILE A 197 -1.09 -5.11 -13.71
N ALA A 198 -0.47 -5.02 -14.90
CA ALA A 198 -1.18 -5.00 -16.18
C ALA A 198 -2.04 -6.26 -16.41
N ALA A 199 -1.52 -7.45 -16.06
CA ALA A 199 -2.27 -8.70 -16.17
C ALA A 199 -3.39 -8.79 -15.13
N ALA A 200 -3.16 -8.31 -13.90
CA ALA A 200 -4.15 -8.23 -12.83
C ALA A 200 -5.30 -7.28 -13.20
N LEU A 201 -5.00 -6.12 -13.77
CA LEU A 201 -5.99 -5.19 -14.33
C LEU A 201 -6.86 -5.88 -15.40
N GLY A 202 -6.25 -6.62 -16.33
CA GLY A 202 -6.97 -7.40 -17.35
C GLY A 202 -7.81 -8.55 -16.76
N ALA A 203 -7.43 -9.07 -15.59
CA ALA A 203 -8.18 -10.09 -14.86
C ALA A 203 -9.35 -9.52 -14.03
N GLY A 204 -9.42 -8.19 -13.86
CA GLY A 204 -10.50 -7.49 -13.15
C GLY A 204 -10.09 -6.84 -11.82
N VAL A 205 -8.83 -6.95 -11.39
CA VAL A 205 -8.31 -6.31 -10.16
C VAL A 205 -8.38 -4.80 -10.28
N ARG A 206 -8.86 -4.12 -9.22
CA ARG A 206 -8.97 -2.65 -9.18
C ARG A 206 -8.41 -2.03 -7.90
N PHE A 207 -7.92 -2.82 -6.94
CA PHE A 207 -7.20 -2.31 -5.77
C PHE A 207 -5.75 -2.80 -5.78
N PHE A 208 -4.79 -1.90 -5.65
CA PHE A 208 -3.36 -2.25 -5.67
C PHE A 208 -2.67 -1.69 -4.43
N ASP A 209 -2.14 -2.57 -3.61
CA ASP A 209 -1.23 -2.21 -2.52
C ASP A 209 0.18 -1.97 -3.08
N LEU A 210 0.66 -0.74 -2.95
CA LEU A 210 1.94 -0.26 -3.46
C LEU A 210 2.79 0.27 -2.31
N ARG A 211 3.92 -0.37 -2.11
CA ARG A 211 4.84 -0.08 -1.02
C ARG A 211 6.12 0.51 -1.54
N TYR A 212 6.51 1.66 -1.00
CA TYR A 212 7.56 2.49 -1.58
C TYR A 212 8.60 2.94 -0.55
N GLY A 213 9.75 3.34 -1.06
CA GLY A 213 10.85 3.93 -0.31
C GLY A 213 11.68 4.85 -1.20
N LEU A 214 12.57 5.62 -0.57
CA LEU A 214 13.55 6.44 -1.30
C LEU A 214 14.48 5.52 -2.10
N ASP A 215 14.78 5.90 -3.34
CA ASP A 215 15.78 5.21 -4.16
C ASP A 215 17.14 5.24 -3.44
N PRO A 216 17.68 4.08 -3.01
CA PRO A 216 18.92 4.04 -2.25
C PRO A 216 20.14 4.44 -3.11
N ALA A 217 20.07 4.30 -4.43
CA ALA A 217 21.17 4.61 -5.34
C ALA A 217 21.23 6.11 -5.67
N THR A 218 20.10 6.72 -6.01
CA THR A 218 20.08 8.12 -6.47
C THR A 218 19.64 9.11 -5.41
N ARG A 219 18.84 8.66 -4.44
CA ARG A 219 18.13 9.51 -3.46
C ARG A 219 17.28 10.62 -4.07
N ARG A 220 16.92 10.48 -5.36
CA ARG A 220 16.19 11.51 -6.14
C ARG A 220 14.78 11.11 -6.55
N GLY A 221 14.39 9.87 -6.30
CA GLY A 221 13.09 9.34 -6.67
C GLY A 221 12.62 8.27 -5.70
N LEU A 222 11.42 7.76 -5.97
CA LEU A 222 10.82 6.70 -5.18
C LEU A 222 10.79 5.40 -5.98
N VAL A 223 11.13 4.30 -5.33
CA VAL A 223 11.11 2.94 -5.88
C VAL A 223 10.31 2.01 -4.96
N PHE A 224 10.06 0.79 -5.41
CA PHE A 224 9.19 -0.16 -4.72
C PHE A 224 9.99 -1.15 -3.86
N PHE A 225 9.45 -1.42 -2.68
CA PHE A 225 10.04 -2.32 -1.69
C PHE A 225 9.01 -3.30 -1.17
N HIS A 226 9.49 -4.45 -0.70
CA HIS A 226 8.76 -5.29 0.26
C HIS A 226 9.75 -5.68 1.37
N ARG A 227 9.55 -5.12 2.57
CA ARG A 227 10.54 -5.12 3.65
C ARG A 227 11.91 -4.60 3.15
N GLU A 228 12.98 -5.37 3.32
CA GLU A 228 14.33 -5.04 2.86
C GLU A 228 14.56 -5.23 1.34
N ALA A 229 13.65 -5.92 0.65
CA ALA A 229 13.81 -6.24 -0.76
C ALA A 229 13.46 -5.05 -1.67
N LEU A 230 14.48 -4.48 -2.33
CA LEU A 230 14.28 -3.59 -3.48
C LEU A 230 13.73 -4.42 -4.66
N LEU A 231 12.60 -4.02 -5.23
CA LEU A 231 11.87 -4.85 -6.22
C LEU A 231 12.29 -4.60 -7.67
N SER A 232 12.89 -3.44 -7.97
CA SER A 232 13.42 -3.10 -9.28
C SER A 232 14.51 -2.03 -9.15
N ALA A 233 15.55 -2.14 -9.97
CA ALA A 233 16.58 -1.10 -10.11
C ALA A 233 16.21 0.00 -11.12
N GLN A 234 15.07 -0.13 -11.82
CA GLN A 234 14.71 0.73 -12.94
C GLN A 234 13.33 1.38 -12.77
N ALA A 235 12.34 0.61 -12.33
CA ALA A 235 10.97 1.10 -12.20
C ALA A 235 10.81 1.97 -10.94
N ASN A 236 10.28 3.17 -11.14
CA ASN A 236 10.01 4.13 -10.07
C ASN A 236 8.50 4.41 -9.94
N VAL A 237 8.09 5.06 -8.85
CA VAL A 237 6.68 5.35 -8.54
C VAL A 237 6.02 6.19 -9.63
N GLU A 238 6.69 7.23 -10.12
CA GLU A 238 6.14 8.10 -11.17
C GLU A 238 5.84 7.31 -12.46
N GLY A 239 6.79 6.49 -12.92
CA GLY A 239 6.60 5.69 -14.14
C GLY A 239 5.47 4.66 -14.01
N VAL A 240 5.30 4.08 -12.82
CA VAL A 240 4.17 3.18 -12.53
C VAL A 240 2.84 3.95 -12.46
N LEU A 241 2.81 5.17 -11.90
CA LEU A 241 1.62 6.03 -11.95
C LEU A 241 1.23 6.37 -13.38
N PHE A 242 2.18 6.78 -14.22
CA PHE A 242 1.94 7.02 -15.65
C PHE A 242 1.42 5.75 -16.36
N ALA A 243 1.88 4.57 -15.94
CA ALA A 243 1.37 3.33 -16.49
C ALA A 243 -0.10 3.06 -16.09
N PHE A 244 -0.49 3.31 -14.84
CA PHE A 244 -1.90 3.30 -14.46
C PHE A 244 -2.73 4.32 -15.24
N TYR A 245 -2.21 5.53 -15.44
CA TYR A 245 -2.91 6.58 -16.20
C TYR A 245 -3.12 6.18 -17.67
N ALA A 246 -2.10 5.62 -18.31
CA ALA A 246 -2.20 5.11 -19.67
C ALA A 246 -3.23 3.97 -19.77
N TRP A 247 -3.27 3.08 -18.77
CA TRP A 247 -4.27 2.00 -18.74
C TRP A 247 -5.70 2.56 -18.57
N LEU A 248 -5.91 3.51 -17.65
CA LEU A 248 -7.20 4.15 -17.43
C LEU A 248 -7.67 4.96 -18.65
N ALA A 249 -6.75 5.61 -19.37
CA ALA A 249 -7.07 6.28 -20.63
C ALA A 249 -7.61 5.31 -21.69
N ALA A 250 -7.13 4.06 -21.69
CA ALA A 250 -7.61 2.98 -22.57
C ALA A 250 -8.87 2.27 -22.04
N HIS A 251 -9.19 2.43 -20.75
CA HIS A 251 -10.33 1.79 -20.07
C HIS A 251 -11.14 2.85 -19.29
N PRO A 252 -11.74 3.84 -19.99
CA PRO A 252 -12.30 5.02 -19.34
C PRO A 252 -13.53 4.73 -18.46
N SER A 253 -14.13 3.53 -18.54
CA SER A 253 -15.20 3.13 -17.64
C SER A 253 -14.72 2.71 -16.25
N GLU A 254 -13.43 2.41 -16.11
CA GLU A 254 -12.89 1.76 -14.91
C GLU A 254 -12.36 2.78 -13.91
N VAL A 255 -12.27 2.35 -12.65
CA VAL A 255 -11.69 3.11 -11.54
C VAL A 255 -10.67 2.24 -10.85
N VAL A 256 -9.49 2.79 -10.55
CA VAL A 256 -8.44 2.06 -9.84
C VAL A 256 -8.19 2.69 -8.47
N LEU A 257 -8.17 1.89 -7.42
CA LEU A 257 -7.80 2.30 -6.08
C LEU A 257 -6.31 1.97 -5.85
N LEU A 258 -5.51 2.98 -5.52
CA LEU A 258 -4.10 2.79 -5.21
C LEU A 258 -3.86 3.06 -3.72
N SER A 259 -3.42 2.03 -3.01
CA SER A 259 -2.93 2.12 -1.64
C SER A 259 -1.44 2.41 -1.67
N PHE A 260 -1.00 3.52 -1.07
CA PHE A 260 0.41 3.84 -0.92
C PHE A 260 0.83 3.73 0.53
N GLN A 261 1.74 2.80 0.82
CA GLN A 261 2.35 2.64 2.14
C GLN A 261 3.85 2.97 2.07
N TYR A 262 4.33 3.78 3.02
CA TYR A 262 5.76 3.95 3.20
C TYR A 262 6.33 2.71 3.90
N GLU A 263 7.08 1.90 3.16
CA GLU A 263 7.77 0.72 3.70
C GLU A 263 9.15 1.12 4.26
N GLY A 264 9.76 2.13 3.62
CA GLY A 264 11.17 2.43 3.77
C GLY A 264 12.04 1.34 3.13
N ALA A 265 13.31 1.64 2.90
CA ALA A 265 14.27 0.61 2.54
C ALA A 265 14.73 -0.08 3.84
N LYS A 266 13.93 -1.00 4.43
CA LYS A 266 14.25 -1.57 5.75
C LYS A 266 15.67 -2.16 5.73
N GLY A 267 16.53 -1.75 6.68
CA GLY A 267 17.95 -2.09 6.72
C GLY A 267 18.89 -1.12 5.98
N ARG A 268 18.38 -0.32 5.04
CA ARG A 268 19.15 0.69 4.27
C ARG A 268 18.73 2.15 4.53
N ALA A 269 17.56 2.35 5.14
CA ALA A 269 16.98 3.67 5.33
C ALA A 269 17.61 4.43 6.51
N SER A 270 17.93 5.71 6.27
CA SER A 270 18.23 6.69 7.33
C SER A 270 16.92 7.28 7.88
N PRO A 271 16.86 7.70 9.17
CA PRO A 271 15.74 8.49 9.68
C PRO A 271 15.43 9.74 8.82
N ASP A 272 16.43 10.31 8.18
CA ASP A 272 16.29 11.49 7.30
C ASP A 272 15.63 11.17 5.94
N ASP A 273 15.45 9.89 5.60
CA ASP A 273 14.88 9.48 4.32
C ASP A 273 13.36 9.65 4.28
N ALA A 274 12.69 9.45 5.41
CA ALA A 274 11.23 9.45 5.45
C ALA A 274 10.63 10.83 5.06
N PRO A 275 11.12 11.98 5.56
CA PRO A 275 10.62 13.29 5.13
C PRO A 275 10.88 13.57 3.64
N VAL A 276 12.03 13.15 3.11
CA VAL A 276 12.37 13.33 1.68
C VAL A 276 11.47 12.46 0.81
N ALA A 277 11.32 11.19 1.16
CA ALA A 277 10.44 10.27 0.45
C ALA A 277 8.99 10.76 0.46
N HIS A 278 8.54 11.27 1.60
CA HIS A 278 7.22 11.85 1.76
C HIS A 278 7.01 13.05 0.80
N ALA A 279 7.94 14.01 0.78
CA ALA A 279 7.86 15.17 -0.11
C ALA A 279 7.82 14.79 -1.60
N LEU A 280 8.62 13.78 -2.00
CA LEU A 280 8.61 13.24 -3.36
C LEU A 280 7.28 12.56 -3.69
N LEU A 281 6.69 11.82 -2.75
CA LEU A 281 5.38 11.19 -2.96
C LEU A 281 4.30 12.26 -3.15
N VAL A 282 4.26 13.27 -2.29
CA VAL A 282 3.30 14.39 -2.41
C VAL A 282 3.44 15.06 -3.77
N ALA A 283 4.66 15.32 -4.25
CA ALA A 283 4.88 15.89 -5.57
C ALA A 283 4.34 14.99 -6.70
N ALA A 284 4.60 13.68 -6.63
CA ALA A 284 4.10 12.71 -7.61
C ALA A 284 2.55 12.61 -7.62
N LEU A 285 1.91 12.73 -6.45
CA LEU A 285 0.46 12.59 -6.29
C LEU A 285 -0.32 13.91 -6.50
N THR A 286 0.35 15.05 -6.59
CA THR A 286 -0.31 16.38 -6.75
C THR A 286 0.13 17.13 -8.00
N GLY A 287 1.07 16.58 -8.77
CA GLY A 287 1.56 17.16 -10.03
C GLY A 287 0.50 17.29 -11.13
N PRO A 288 0.82 17.96 -12.25
CA PRO A 288 -0.15 18.24 -13.32
C PRO A 288 -0.86 17.00 -13.89
N ALA A 289 -0.12 15.92 -14.15
CA ALA A 289 -0.71 14.66 -14.62
C ALA A 289 -1.62 14.02 -13.56
N ALA A 290 -1.17 14.00 -12.30
CA ALA A 290 -1.94 13.49 -11.18
C ALA A 290 -3.27 14.25 -10.99
N ARG A 291 -3.30 15.57 -11.17
CA ARG A 291 -4.56 16.35 -11.10
C ARG A 291 -5.59 15.96 -12.16
N MET A 292 -5.17 15.40 -13.29
CA MET A 292 -6.08 14.92 -14.34
C MET A 292 -6.58 13.49 -14.07
N PHE A 293 -5.68 12.63 -13.59
CA PHE A 293 -5.95 11.19 -13.48
C PHE A 293 -6.26 10.72 -12.06
N ILE A 294 -6.04 11.52 -11.02
CA ILE A 294 -6.43 11.20 -9.65
C ILE A 294 -7.70 11.98 -9.33
N HIS A 295 -8.72 11.30 -8.81
CA HIS A 295 -9.93 11.93 -8.30
C HIS A 295 -9.58 12.87 -7.14
N GLN A 296 -10.04 14.13 -7.19
CA GLN A 296 -9.59 15.20 -6.28
C GLN A 296 -10.36 15.26 -4.95
N GLY A 297 -11.40 14.43 -4.76
CA GLY A 297 -12.14 14.36 -3.51
C GLY A 297 -11.31 13.84 -2.34
N ARG A 298 -11.71 14.19 -1.13
CA ARG A 298 -11.01 13.87 0.12
C ARG A 298 -11.94 13.28 1.15
N ASP A 299 -11.43 12.33 1.91
CA ASP A 299 -12.05 11.73 3.10
C ASP A 299 -13.46 11.16 2.85
N VAL A 300 -13.81 10.94 1.60
CA VAL A 300 -15.06 10.34 1.13
C VAL A 300 -14.75 9.63 -0.18
N LEU A 301 -15.09 8.36 -0.29
CA LEU A 301 -14.99 7.67 -1.58
C LEU A 301 -16.11 8.17 -2.51
N PRO A 302 -15.79 8.48 -3.77
CA PRO A 302 -16.77 9.02 -4.72
C PRO A 302 -17.80 7.96 -5.17
N LEU A 303 -18.83 8.45 -5.87
CA LEU A 303 -19.64 7.59 -6.74
C LEU A 303 -18.81 7.10 -7.92
N LEU A 304 -19.19 5.96 -8.49
CA LEU A 304 -18.48 5.34 -9.61
C LEU A 304 -18.34 6.32 -10.79
N GLY A 305 -19.43 7.00 -11.17
CA GLY A 305 -19.47 7.95 -12.28
C GLY A 305 -18.48 9.11 -12.14
N ASP A 306 -18.32 9.63 -10.93
CA ASP A 306 -17.42 10.76 -10.64
C ASP A 306 -15.93 10.38 -10.71
N ALA A 307 -15.64 9.07 -10.62
CA ALA A 307 -14.30 8.52 -10.56
C ALA A 307 -13.87 7.75 -11.82
N ARG A 308 -14.77 7.54 -12.80
CA ARG A 308 -14.44 6.83 -14.05
C ARG A 308 -13.22 7.42 -14.76
N GLY A 309 -12.33 6.55 -15.22
CA GLY A 309 -11.06 6.92 -15.85
C GLY A 309 -10.03 7.51 -14.89
N ARG A 310 -10.25 7.39 -13.56
CA ARG A 310 -9.38 7.98 -12.54
C ARG A 310 -8.93 6.97 -11.48
N VAL A 311 -7.85 7.35 -10.81
CA VAL A 311 -7.36 6.75 -9.58
C VAL A 311 -8.07 7.37 -8.38
N VAL A 312 -8.43 6.54 -7.40
CA VAL A 312 -8.83 6.97 -6.05
C VAL A 312 -7.74 6.52 -5.08
N LEU A 313 -7.22 7.44 -4.27
CA LEU A 313 -6.11 7.14 -3.37
C LEU A 313 -6.58 6.61 -2.01
N VAL A 314 -5.86 5.60 -1.52
CA VAL A 314 -5.88 5.16 -0.12
C VAL A 314 -4.50 5.45 0.47
N ARG A 315 -4.43 6.42 1.39
CA ARG A 315 -3.17 6.95 1.91
C ARG A 315 -2.77 6.20 3.18
N ARG A 316 -1.82 5.27 3.07
CA ARG A 316 -1.19 4.54 4.19
C ARG A 316 0.17 5.13 4.55
N PHE A 317 0.23 6.46 4.62
CA PHE A 317 1.36 7.24 5.13
C PHE A 317 0.82 8.32 6.08
N GLU A 318 1.67 8.82 6.98
CA GLU A 318 1.27 9.85 7.93
C GLU A 318 0.83 11.14 7.22
N GLY A 319 0.07 11.98 7.94
CA GLY A 319 -0.37 13.27 7.44
C GLY A 319 -0.33 14.36 8.50
N ASP A 320 0.71 15.18 8.51
CA ASP A 320 0.89 16.30 9.45
C ASP A 320 1.44 17.61 8.83
N GLY A 321 1.65 17.70 7.50
CA GLY A 321 2.16 18.91 6.83
C GLY A 321 1.13 19.76 6.04
N GLU A 322 1.37 21.08 5.91
CA GLU A 322 0.52 22.01 5.11
C GLU A 322 0.39 21.61 3.62
N GLY A 323 1.40 20.94 3.05
CA GLY A 323 1.36 20.42 1.67
C GLY A 323 0.46 19.19 1.51
N GLU A 324 0.19 18.47 2.59
CA GLU A 324 -0.60 17.22 2.59
C GLU A 324 -2.09 17.44 2.68
N LEU A 325 -2.49 18.62 3.17
CA LEU A 325 -3.83 19.15 2.99
C LEU A 325 -4.19 19.26 1.50
N GLN A 326 -3.28 19.00 0.56
CA GLN A 326 -3.57 18.98 -0.87
C GLN A 326 -3.77 17.59 -1.48
N VAL A 327 -3.25 16.52 -0.87
CA VAL A 327 -3.31 15.17 -1.45
C VAL A 327 -4.73 14.59 -1.34
N PRO A 328 -5.36 14.17 -2.46
CA PRO A 328 -6.72 13.64 -2.44
C PRO A 328 -6.78 12.19 -1.93
N GLY A 329 -7.99 11.65 -1.78
CA GLY A 329 -8.26 10.29 -1.31
C GLY A 329 -8.64 10.21 0.16
N ILE A 330 -8.62 8.99 0.70
CA ILE A 330 -8.89 8.74 2.13
C ILE A 330 -7.60 8.48 2.91
N GLN A 331 -7.57 8.90 4.16
CA GLN A 331 -6.40 8.76 5.03
C GLN A 331 -6.53 7.57 6.01
N LEU A 332 -5.69 6.56 5.84
CA LEU A 332 -5.57 5.37 6.69
C LEU A 332 -4.12 5.23 7.20
N PRO A 333 -3.64 6.17 8.04
CA PRO A 333 -2.23 6.31 8.35
C PRO A 333 -1.72 5.14 9.23
N PRO A 334 -0.41 4.81 9.17
CA PRO A 334 0.19 3.76 9.99
C PRO A 334 -0.03 3.94 11.50
N SER A 335 -0.02 5.18 12.00
CA SER A 335 -0.33 5.53 13.40
C SER A 335 -1.69 5.04 13.90
N ARG A 336 -2.63 4.73 13.00
CA ARG A 336 -3.97 4.20 13.30
C ARG A 336 -4.20 2.81 12.73
N TRP A 337 -3.15 2.14 12.27
CA TRP A 337 -3.21 0.80 11.69
C TRP A 337 -2.50 -0.18 12.63
N PRO A 338 -3.23 -0.87 13.54
CA PRO A 338 -2.64 -1.84 14.44
C PRO A 338 -1.91 -2.94 13.68
N ASP A 339 -0.72 -3.30 14.17
CA ASP A 339 0.07 -4.38 13.60
C ASP A 339 -0.65 -5.73 13.79
N ASN A 340 -0.69 -6.53 12.72
CA ASN A 340 -1.23 -7.89 12.68
C ASN A 340 -2.68 -8.03 13.21
N GLY A 341 -3.52 -7.03 12.93
CA GLY A 341 -4.87 -6.94 13.49
C GLY A 341 -5.89 -7.87 12.80
N ARG A 342 -6.56 -8.73 13.58
CA ARG A 342 -7.65 -9.62 13.09
C ARG A 342 -8.93 -8.87 12.67
N SER A 343 -9.19 -7.71 13.23
CA SER A 343 -10.27 -6.79 12.83
C SER A 343 -10.12 -5.48 13.61
N PHE A 344 -10.14 -4.34 12.92
CA PHE A 344 -10.11 -3.01 13.55
C PHE A 344 -10.80 -1.98 12.65
N ALA A 345 -11.01 -0.77 13.19
CA ALA A 345 -11.65 0.33 12.46
C ALA A 345 -10.80 1.60 12.51
N ILE A 346 -10.69 2.28 11.37
CA ILE A 346 -10.05 3.60 11.24
C ILE A 346 -11.11 4.60 10.80
N VAL A 347 -11.43 5.57 11.65
CA VAL A 347 -12.33 6.68 11.29
C VAL A 347 -11.61 7.63 10.33
N TYR A 348 -11.99 7.67 9.06
CA TYR A 348 -11.38 8.58 8.09
C TYR A 348 -12.22 9.84 7.85
N ASN A 349 -13.46 9.90 8.34
CA ASN A 349 -14.30 11.09 8.27
C ASN A 349 -15.23 11.17 9.50
N GLU A 350 -14.81 11.91 10.52
CA GLU A 350 -15.60 12.07 11.75
C GLU A 350 -16.95 12.77 11.49
N PRO A 351 -17.03 13.90 10.75
CA PRO A 351 -18.30 14.59 10.53
C PRO A 351 -19.38 13.75 9.84
N ARG A 352 -18.98 12.79 9.00
CA ARG A 352 -19.89 11.86 8.32
C ARG A 352 -19.96 10.49 8.98
N ASN A 353 -19.25 10.28 10.08
CA ASN A 353 -19.16 8.99 10.78
C ASN A 353 -18.73 7.84 9.84
N LEU A 354 -17.77 8.10 8.94
CA LEU A 354 -17.26 7.08 8.01
C LEU A 354 -15.98 6.44 8.55
N SER A 355 -15.97 5.11 8.54
CA SER A 355 -14.83 4.30 8.97
C SER A 355 -14.42 3.31 7.89
N ALA A 356 -13.13 2.97 7.86
CA ALA A 356 -12.62 1.79 7.18
C ALA A 356 -12.47 0.67 8.21
N TYR A 357 -13.17 -0.43 8.00
CA TYR A 357 -13.00 -1.67 8.74
C TYR A 357 -11.99 -2.55 8.01
N VAL A 358 -10.99 -3.02 8.73
CA VAL A 358 -9.83 -3.70 8.14
C VAL A 358 -9.54 -4.99 8.88
N GLU A 359 -9.27 -6.05 8.12
CA GLU A 359 -8.62 -7.27 8.58
C GLU A 359 -7.24 -7.35 7.93
N ASP A 360 -6.20 -7.36 8.75
CA ASP A 360 -4.79 -7.42 8.34
C ASP A 360 -3.99 -8.33 9.29
N TYR A 361 -4.53 -9.52 9.54
CA TYR A 361 -3.85 -10.58 10.30
C TYR A 361 -2.87 -11.30 9.37
N TYR A 362 -1.77 -10.62 9.04
CA TYR A 362 -0.82 -11.09 8.03
C TYR A 362 0.13 -12.17 8.55
N GLU A 363 0.33 -12.31 9.86
CA GLU A 363 1.26 -13.28 10.45
C GLU A 363 0.60 -14.09 11.57
N PRO A 364 0.21 -15.36 11.35
CA PRO A 364 -0.45 -16.16 12.38
C PRO A 364 0.43 -16.64 13.55
N ASN A 365 1.02 -15.69 14.28
CA ASN A 365 1.98 -15.89 15.36
C ASN A 365 1.37 -15.89 16.78
N ASP A 366 0.04 -15.75 16.90
CA ASP A 366 -0.68 -15.76 18.18
C ASP A 366 -1.24 -17.16 18.56
N LEU A 367 -0.94 -18.18 17.76
CA LEU A 367 -1.39 -19.55 17.99
C LEU A 367 -0.72 -20.19 19.22
N PRO A 368 -1.41 -21.11 19.92
CA PRO A 368 -0.79 -21.88 20.99
C PRO A 368 0.49 -22.57 20.51
N ALA A 369 1.49 -22.70 21.38
CA ALA A 369 2.80 -23.29 21.01
C ALA A 369 2.69 -24.69 20.37
N SER A 370 1.65 -25.46 20.73
CA SER A 370 1.37 -26.78 20.12
C SER A 370 0.87 -26.73 18.67
N LEU A 371 0.40 -25.56 18.21
CA LEU A 371 -0.17 -25.32 16.88
C LEU A 371 0.63 -24.31 16.06
N ALA A 372 1.47 -23.48 16.68
CA ALA A 372 2.21 -22.42 16.02
C ALA A 372 3.04 -22.92 14.82
N GLN A 373 3.61 -24.13 14.93
CA GLN A 373 4.43 -24.74 13.86
C GLN A 373 3.61 -25.54 12.83
N ASN A 374 2.31 -25.69 13.04
CA ASN A 374 1.43 -26.49 12.18
C ASN A 374 0.94 -25.66 10.99
N VAL A 375 1.34 -26.07 9.78
CA VAL A 375 0.99 -25.40 8.51
C VAL A 375 -0.53 -25.20 8.36
N THR A 376 -1.32 -26.24 8.61
CA THR A 376 -2.78 -26.22 8.46
C THR A 376 -3.42 -25.28 9.48
N ALA A 377 -2.93 -25.27 10.73
CA ALA A 377 -3.45 -24.40 11.77
C ALA A 377 -3.21 -22.92 11.46
N ASN A 378 -2.07 -22.58 10.87
CA ASN A 378 -1.77 -21.21 10.42
C ASN A 378 -2.72 -20.75 9.30
N ILE A 379 -2.89 -21.57 8.26
CA ILE A 379 -3.83 -21.30 7.16
C ILE A 379 -5.26 -21.18 7.68
N GLU A 380 -5.66 -22.06 8.61
CA GLU A 380 -6.98 -22.04 9.24
C GLU A 380 -7.21 -20.76 10.04
N ALA A 381 -6.25 -20.36 10.87
CA ALA A 381 -6.35 -19.14 11.66
C ALA A 381 -6.50 -17.89 10.79
N LYS A 382 -5.80 -17.85 9.65
CA LYS A 382 -5.97 -16.78 8.66
C LYS A 382 -7.35 -16.82 8.01
N MET A 383 -7.79 -17.98 7.53
CA MET A 383 -9.11 -18.13 6.93
C MET A 383 -10.23 -17.72 7.88
N GLN A 384 -10.13 -18.02 9.16
CA GLN A 384 -11.11 -17.61 10.17
C GLN A 384 -11.19 -16.08 10.32
N ALA A 385 -10.06 -15.38 10.32
CA ALA A 385 -10.03 -13.91 10.35
C ALA A 385 -10.68 -13.32 9.09
N VAL A 386 -10.29 -13.82 7.91
CA VAL A 386 -10.84 -13.41 6.61
C VAL A 386 -12.35 -13.63 6.57
N GLU A 387 -12.83 -14.83 6.84
CA GLU A 387 -14.26 -15.18 6.77
C GLU A 387 -15.09 -14.37 7.77
N ALA A 388 -14.61 -14.17 9.00
CA ALA A 388 -15.28 -13.33 9.98
C ALA A 388 -15.43 -11.87 9.49
N HIS A 389 -14.38 -11.31 8.88
CA HIS A 389 -14.42 -9.95 8.35
C HIS A 389 -15.35 -9.81 7.14
N LEU A 390 -15.37 -10.80 6.24
CA LEU A 390 -16.30 -10.82 5.10
C LEU A 390 -17.77 -10.90 5.55
N HIS A 391 -18.07 -11.70 6.58
CA HIS A 391 -19.41 -11.75 7.17
C HIS A 391 -19.80 -10.45 7.86
N MET A 392 -18.85 -9.75 8.50
CA MET A 392 -19.08 -8.42 9.05
C MET A 392 -19.45 -7.42 7.96
N ALA A 393 -18.72 -7.41 6.84
CA ALA A 393 -19.04 -6.56 5.69
C ALA A 393 -20.42 -6.87 5.09
N ALA A 394 -20.75 -8.15 4.94
CA ALA A 394 -22.04 -8.60 4.41
C ALA A 394 -23.22 -8.26 5.33
N ALA A 395 -23.02 -8.28 6.65
CA ALA A 395 -24.03 -7.89 7.62
C ALA A 395 -24.30 -6.38 7.59
N ALA A 396 -23.29 -5.56 7.36
CA ALA A 396 -23.42 -4.10 7.30
C ALA A 396 -24.24 -3.61 6.09
N ASP A 397 -24.34 -4.41 5.01
CA ASP A 397 -25.13 -4.07 3.82
C ASP A 397 -26.65 -4.04 4.09
N GLY A 398 -27.12 -4.76 5.12
CA GLY A 398 -28.53 -4.78 5.54
C GLY A 398 -28.98 -3.51 6.30
N ASP A 399 -28.05 -2.68 6.76
CA ASP A 399 -28.31 -1.50 7.60
C ASP A 399 -28.33 -0.20 6.77
N ALA A 400 -29.07 -0.21 5.66
CA ALA A 400 -29.13 0.91 4.71
C ALA A 400 -29.70 2.23 5.29
N GLY A 401 -30.15 2.24 6.55
CA GLY A 401 -30.59 3.43 7.30
C GLY A 401 -29.56 3.98 8.30
N GLY A 402 -28.48 3.25 8.59
CA GLY A 402 -27.39 3.67 9.46
C GLY A 402 -26.18 4.17 8.67
N GLY A 403 -25.39 5.10 9.24
CA GLY A 403 -24.17 5.65 8.62
C GLY A 403 -23.11 4.60 8.20
N ASN A 404 -23.28 3.33 8.62
CA ASN A 404 -22.41 2.21 8.25
C ASN A 404 -22.59 1.72 6.80
N GLY A 405 -23.70 2.06 6.13
CA GLY A 405 -23.96 1.69 4.73
C GLY A 405 -22.97 2.29 3.72
N GLU A 406 -22.18 3.29 4.14
CA GLU A 406 -21.15 3.96 3.34
C GLU A 406 -19.72 3.67 3.82
N SER A 407 -19.54 2.95 4.93
CA SER A 407 -18.22 2.60 5.47
C SER A 407 -17.44 1.66 4.54
N LEU A 408 -16.10 1.76 4.54
CA LEU A 408 -15.23 0.92 3.72
C LEU A 408 -14.88 -0.39 4.45
N PHE A 409 -14.75 -1.49 3.72
CA PHE A 409 -14.25 -2.77 4.23
C PHE A 409 -13.05 -3.21 3.39
N ILE A 410 -11.94 -3.55 4.04
CA ILE A 410 -10.72 -4.05 3.40
C ILE A 410 -10.30 -5.35 4.10
N THR A 411 -10.30 -6.46 3.38
CA THR A 411 -9.96 -7.78 3.90
C THR A 411 -8.68 -8.27 3.24
N PHE A 412 -7.56 -8.30 3.94
CA PHE A 412 -6.31 -8.82 3.36
C PHE A 412 -6.30 -10.34 3.43
N ALA A 413 -6.64 -11.04 2.35
CA ALA A 413 -6.52 -12.51 2.31
C ALA A 413 -5.05 -13.01 2.37
N SER A 414 -4.07 -12.13 2.15
CA SER A 414 -2.64 -12.43 2.24
C SER A 414 -2.17 -12.71 3.66
N ALA A 415 -1.21 -13.63 3.80
CA ALA A 415 -0.50 -13.88 5.04
C ALA A 415 0.85 -14.56 4.78
N GLU A 416 1.70 -14.62 5.79
CA GLU A 416 2.97 -15.35 5.85
C GLU A 416 3.21 -15.84 7.29
N HIS A 417 4.10 -16.80 7.47
CA HIS A 417 4.69 -17.11 8.78
C HIS A 417 6.06 -17.75 8.50
N THR A 418 6.98 -16.92 8.04
CA THR A 418 8.28 -17.34 7.52
C THR A 418 9.23 -17.86 8.60
N SER A 419 8.96 -17.56 9.87
CA SER A 419 9.66 -18.11 11.04
C SER A 419 9.21 -19.53 11.43
N ASN A 420 8.21 -20.10 10.76
CA ASN A 420 7.75 -21.48 10.94
C ASN A 420 8.85 -22.50 10.52
N GLU A 421 8.94 -23.65 11.19
CA GLU A 421 9.89 -24.74 10.92
C GLU A 421 9.86 -25.16 9.45
N LEU A 422 8.65 -25.22 8.88
CA LEU A 422 8.42 -25.20 7.45
C LEU A 422 7.98 -23.79 7.05
N PRO A 423 8.86 -22.92 6.54
CA PRO A 423 8.55 -21.52 6.30
C PRO A 423 7.29 -21.36 5.47
N LEU A 424 6.29 -20.64 6.01
CA LEU A 424 5.05 -20.37 5.29
C LEU A 424 5.22 -19.08 4.50
N THR A 425 5.69 -19.22 3.27
CA THR A 425 5.78 -18.09 2.33
C THR A 425 4.38 -17.58 1.97
N PRO A 426 4.27 -16.34 1.45
CA PRO A 426 2.99 -15.82 0.95
C PRO A 426 2.29 -16.76 -0.03
N GLU A 427 3.05 -17.42 -0.90
CA GLU A 427 2.51 -18.37 -1.86
C GLU A 427 1.94 -19.64 -1.21
N ILE A 428 2.61 -20.18 -0.19
CA ILE A 428 2.13 -21.35 0.55
C ILE A 428 0.86 -21.00 1.34
N MET A 429 0.80 -19.82 1.97
CA MET A 429 -0.42 -19.37 2.64
C MET A 429 -1.58 -19.21 1.65
N ALA A 430 -1.33 -18.64 0.48
CA ALA A 430 -2.37 -18.39 -0.53
C ALA A 430 -2.88 -19.67 -1.20
N LEU A 431 -1.99 -20.58 -1.62
CA LEU A 431 -2.34 -21.73 -2.46
C LEU A 431 -2.30 -23.07 -1.71
N GLY A 432 -1.65 -23.12 -0.56
CA GLY A 432 -1.23 -24.36 0.08
C GLY A 432 0.10 -24.84 -0.51
N ASN A 433 0.64 -25.90 0.07
CA ASN A 433 1.89 -26.53 -0.40
C ASN A 433 1.64 -27.71 -1.36
N GLY A 434 0.38 -27.96 -1.76
CA GLY A 434 0.02 -29.01 -2.71
C GLY A 434 0.30 -30.44 -2.24
N SER A 435 0.52 -30.63 -0.94
CA SER A 435 0.80 -31.94 -0.33
C SER A 435 -0.36 -32.40 0.58
N GLU A 436 -0.26 -33.62 1.12
CA GLU A 436 -1.18 -34.13 2.14
C GLU A 436 -1.25 -33.25 3.41
N ILE A 437 -0.28 -32.34 3.61
CA ILE A 437 -0.27 -31.39 4.74
C ILE A 437 -1.36 -30.31 4.57
N THR A 438 -1.64 -29.87 3.34
CA THR A 438 -2.65 -28.82 3.05
C THR A 438 -3.76 -29.35 2.14
N PRO A 439 -4.54 -30.36 2.58
CA PRO A 439 -5.49 -31.06 1.71
C PRO A 439 -6.64 -30.16 1.23
N GLY A 440 -6.98 -29.11 1.98
CA GLY A 440 -7.96 -28.10 1.59
C GLY A 440 -7.40 -26.93 0.79
N GLY A 441 -6.11 -26.97 0.43
CA GLY A 441 -5.40 -25.84 -0.16
C GLY A 441 -5.14 -24.70 0.83
N GLY A 442 -4.69 -23.56 0.28
CA GLY A 442 -4.46 -22.32 1.03
C GLY A 442 -5.69 -21.41 1.11
N VAL A 443 -5.47 -20.21 1.62
CA VAL A 443 -6.50 -19.19 1.84
C VAL A 443 -7.29 -18.90 0.56
N ASN A 444 -6.65 -18.70 -0.60
CA ASN A 444 -7.35 -18.31 -1.83
C ASN A 444 -8.25 -19.42 -2.38
N VAL A 445 -7.84 -20.68 -2.24
CA VAL A 445 -8.63 -21.82 -2.71
C VAL A 445 -9.94 -21.90 -1.92
N ARG A 446 -9.83 -21.79 -0.59
CA ARG A 446 -10.96 -21.85 0.34
C ARG A 446 -11.85 -20.60 0.26
N LEU A 447 -11.24 -19.43 0.13
CA LEU A 447 -11.96 -18.16 -0.02
C LEU A 447 -12.87 -18.15 -1.26
N ALA A 448 -12.42 -18.73 -2.38
CA ALA A 448 -13.25 -18.84 -3.57
C ALA A 448 -14.52 -19.68 -3.36
N GLU A 449 -14.48 -20.67 -2.48
CA GLU A 449 -15.65 -21.47 -2.09
C GLU A 449 -16.57 -20.68 -1.16
N VAL A 450 -16.01 -20.02 -0.15
CA VAL A 450 -16.72 -19.16 0.81
C VAL A 450 -17.50 -18.05 0.10
N LEU A 451 -16.88 -17.35 -0.86
CA LEU A 451 -17.53 -16.28 -1.64
C LEU A 451 -18.67 -16.79 -2.56
N ARG A 452 -18.62 -18.06 -2.98
CA ARG A 452 -19.67 -18.70 -3.80
C ARG A 452 -20.78 -19.33 -2.96
N GLY A 453 -20.51 -19.57 -1.67
CA GLY A 453 -21.44 -20.15 -0.72
C GLY A 453 -22.65 -19.26 -0.44
N GLU A 454 -23.74 -19.86 0.02
CA GLU A 454 -25.02 -19.17 0.24
C GLU A 454 -24.93 -18.00 1.25
N GLY A 455 -23.95 -18.03 2.16
CA GLY A 455 -23.73 -16.98 3.15
C GLY A 455 -23.26 -15.65 2.57
N LEU A 456 -22.46 -15.67 1.48
CA LEU A 456 -21.80 -14.47 0.92
C LEU A 456 -22.10 -14.22 -0.56
N ARG A 457 -22.68 -15.19 -1.27
CA ARG A 457 -22.98 -15.04 -2.70
C ARG A 457 -23.87 -13.83 -2.95
N GLY A 458 -23.36 -12.88 -3.74
CA GLY A 458 -24.06 -11.65 -4.10
C GLY A 458 -24.15 -10.61 -2.98
N ARG A 459 -23.51 -10.84 -1.83
CA ARG A 459 -23.41 -9.89 -0.74
C ARG A 459 -22.26 -8.92 -0.97
N ARG A 460 -22.35 -7.74 -0.36
CA ARG A 460 -21.24 -6.78 -0.27
C ARG A 460 -20.18 -7.32 0.69
N VAL A 461 -18.95 -7.47 0.20
CA VAL A 461 -17.78 -7.89 0.98
C VAL A 461 -16.65 -6.85 0.95
N GLY A 462 -16.80 -5.79 0.15
CA GLY A 462 -15.84 -4.69 0.07
C GLY A 462 -14.62 -5.04 -0.77
N ILE A 463 -13.45 -4.54 -0.35
CA ILE A 463 -12.17 -4.80 -0.99
C ILE A 463 -11.59 -6.10 -0.40
N VAL A 464 -11.20 -7.04 -1.26
CA VAL A 464 -10.61 -8.33 -0.87
C VAL A 464 -9.37 -8.63 -1.69
#